data_AF-U1ZX46-F1
#
_entry.id   AF-U1ZX46-F1
#
_cell.length_a   1.000
_cell.length_b   1.000
_cell.length_c   1.000
_cell.angle_alpha   90.00
_cell.angle_beta   90.00
_cell.angle_gamma   90.00
#
_symmetry.space_group_name_H-M   'P 1'
#
loop_
_entity.id
_entity.type
_entity.pdbx_description
1 polymer ?
#
loop_
_entity_poly.entity_id
_entity_poly.type
_entity_poly.pdbx_seq_one_letter_code
_entity_poly.pdbx_strand_id
1 'polypeptide(L)'
;MQRCELPGIARQPLRADTLNGMFKGFIDLVFEHQGRYYVADYKSNWLGVDDGAYTHDAMAAAMASHRYDLQYVLYVLALHRQLRLRLAEYDYDRHLGGALYLFLRAPAHGVYLARPPRELIEQLDALFMGEAEEAMA
;
A
#
# COMPACT_ATOMS: atom_id res chain seq x y z
N MET A 1 -10.55 4.28 -0.44
CA MET A 1 -9.17 4.67 -0.06
C MET A 1 -9.12 5.76 1.02
N GLN A 2 -9.58 7.00 0.80
CA GLN A 2 -9.44 8.10 1.80
C GLN A 2 -10.11 7.83 3.17
N ARG A 3 -11.13 6.97 3.20
CA ARG A 3 -11.81 6.56 4.44
C ARG A 3 -11.07 5.46 5.22
N CYS A 4 -10.15 4.75 4.57
CA CYS A 4 -9.52 3.53 5.10
C CYS A 4 -8.04 3.75 5.42
N GLU A 5 -7.35 4.55 4.60
CA GLU A 5 -5.93 4.88 4.77
C GLU A 5 -5.80 6.30 5.32
N LEU A 6 -4.87 6.54 6.26
CA LEU A 6 -4.51 7.86 6.82
C LEU A 6 -5.68 8.87 6.94
N PRO A 7 -6.74 8.56 7.70
CA PRO A 7 -7.89 9.45 7.83
C PRO A 7 -7.50 10.78 8.48
N GLY A 8 -8.01 11.90 7.96
CA GLY A 8 -7.76 13.23 8.53
C GLY A 8 -6.43 13.88 8.15
N ILE A 9 -5.54 13.19 7.41
CA ILE A 9 -4.29 13.76 6.93
C ILE A 9 -4.48 14.36 5.53
N ALA A 10 -4.05 15.61 5.36
CA ALA A 10 -4.05 16.31 4.09
C ALA A 10 -3.11 15.62 3.08
N ARG A 11 -3.56 15.53 1.83
CA ARG A 11 -2.87 14.82 0.74
C ARG A 11 -2.82 15.67 -0.51
N GLN A 12 -1.87 15.39 -1.39
CA GLN A 12 -1.94 15.93 -2.74
C GLN A 12 -3.20 15.42 -3.46
N PRO A 13 -4.00 16.29 -4.08
CA PRO A 13 -5.24 15.90 -4.76
C PRO A 13 -4.92 15.06 -6.00
N LEU A 14 -5.76 14.05 -6.29
CA LEU A 14 -5.78 13.44 -7.62
C LEU A 14 -6.69 14.25 -8.53
N ARG A 15 -6.34 14.29 -9.81
CA ARG A 15 -7.30 14.67 -10.85
C ARG A 15 -8.27 13.52 -11.06
N ALA A 16 -9.54 13.84 -11.26
CA ALA A 16 -10.50 12.86 -11.74
C ALA A 16 -10.13 12.50 -13.17
N ASP A 17 -9.79 11.24 -13.40
CA ASP A 17 -9.38 10.72 -14.70
C ASP A 17 -9.83 9.27 -14.84
N THR A 18 -10.00 8.83 -16.09
CA THR A 18 -10.40 7.45 -16.41
C THR A 18 -9.15 6.62 -16.68
N LEU A 19 -8.90 5.64 -15.83
CA LEU A 19 -7.81 4.69 -16.02
C LEU A 19 -8.26 3.60 -17.01
N ASN A 20 -7.69 3.60 -18.23
CA ASN A 20 -7.89 2.55 -19.22
C ASN A 20 -6.52 1.99 -19.66
N GLY A 21 -6.40 0.66 -19.68
CA GLY A 21 -5.18 -0.03 -20.10
C GLY A 21 -4.41 -0.71 -18.97
N MET A 22 -3.11 -0.91 -19.17
CA MET A 22 -2.25 -1.67 -18.27
C MET A 22 -1.53 -0.77 -17.26
N PHE A 23 -1.75 -1.01 -15.97
CA PHE A 23 -0.95 -0.39 -14.92
C PHE A 23 0.36 -1.16 -14.73
N LYS A 24 1.50 -0.45 -14.72
CA LYS A 24 2.83 -1.03 -14.51
C LYS A 24 3.51 -0.34 -13.34
N GLY A 25 4.14 -1.14 -12.48
CA GLY A 25 4.94 -0.70 -11.36
C GLY A 25 5.98 -1.75 -11.01
N PHE A 26 6.95 -1.37 -10.18
CA PHE A 26 8.01 -2.25 -9.69
C PHE A 26 7.96 -2.23 -8.18
N ILE A 27 7.92 -3.42 -7.58
CA ILE A 27 8.01 -3.59 -6.13
C ILE A 27 9.47 -3.91 -5.81
N ASP A 28 10.10 -3.13 -4.94
CA ASP A 28 11.51 -3.30 -4.59
C ASP A 28 11.78 -4.68 -3.96
N LEU A 29 10.93 -5.08 -3.01
CA LEU A 29 11.05 -6.35 -2.32
C LEU A 29 9.67 -6.95 -2.00
N VAL A 30 9.53 -8.24 -2.26
CA VAL A 30 8.47 -9.08 -1.71
C VAL A 30 9.14 -10.16 -0.88
N PHE A 31 8.70 -10.35 0.36
CA PHE A 31 9.23 -11.39 1.23
C PHE A 31 8.14 -12.04 2.06
N GLU A 32 8.44 -13.25 2.55
CA GLU A 32 7.59 -13.99 3.46
C GLU A 32 8.23 -13.98 4.85
N HIS A 33 7.41 -13.75 5.88
CA HIS A 33 7.80 -13.87 7.27
C HIS A 33 6.67 -14.48 8.10
N GLN A 34 6.91 -15.64 8.69
CA GLN A 34 5.98 -16.37 9.55
C GLN A 34 4.61 -16.67 8.88
N GLY A 35 4.63 -17.09 7.63
CA GLY A 35 3.46 -17.41 6.81
C GLY A 35 2.75 -16.19 6.21
N ARG A 36 3.28 -14.98 6.41
CA ARG A 36 2.70 -13.73 5.88
C ARG A 36 3.62 -13.12 4.83
N TYR A 37 3.04 -12.68 3.72
CA TYR A 37 3.74 -12.01 2.62
C TYR A 37 3.63 -10.50 2.74
N TYR A 38 4.75 -9.82 2.54
CA TYR A 38 4.89 -8.37 2.66
C TYR A 38 5.48 -7.78 1.40
N VAL A 39 5.07 -6.56 1.07
CA VAL A 39 5.81 -5.69 0.16
C VAL A 39 6.68 -4.74 0.97
N ALA A 40 7.90 -4.49 0.52
CA ALA A 40 8.80 -3.49 1.10
C ALA A 40 9.25 -2.50 0.01
N ASP A 41 9.34 -1.23 0.37
CA ASP A 41 9.81 -0.13 -0.49
C ASP A 41 10.76 0.76 0.30
N TYR A 42 11.87 1.17 -0.32
CA TYR A 42 12.91 1.96 0.34
C TYR A 42 12.77 3.45 0.03
N LYS A 43 12.66 4.26 1.08
CA LYS A 43 12.50 5.71 0.99
C LYS A 43 13.72 6.45 1.51
N SER A 44 14.28 7.34 0.70
CA SER A 44 15.41 8.21 1.06
C SER A 44 14.97 9.61 1.52
N ASN A 45 13.67 9.80 1.78
CA ASN A 45 13.08 11.07 2.21
C ASN A 45 13.74 11.59 3.48
N TRP A 46 14.05 12.90 3.49
CA TRP A 46 14.60 13.60 4.64
C TRP A 46 13.45 14.16 5.49
N LEU A 47 13.32 13.68 6.73
CA LEU A 47 12.33 14.17 7.70
C LEU A 47 12.96 15.00 8.82
N GLY A 48 14.29 14.94 8.95
CA GLY A 48 15.08 15.74 9.88
C GLY A 48 16.50 15.19 10.03
N VAL A 49 17.25 15.73 10.99
CA VAL A 49 18.69 15.49 11.16
C VAL A 49 19.01 14.15 11.82
N ASP A 50 18.13 13.67 12.70
CA ASP A 50 18.33 12.44 13.49
C ASP A 50 17.11 11.51 13.44
N ASP A 51 17.27 10.31 14.00
CA ASP A 51 16.23 9.29 14.09
C ASP A 51 14.95 9.78 14.79
N GLY A 52 15.06 10.75 15.71
CA GLY A 52 13.94 11.35 16.43
C GLY A 52 13.02 12.17 15.53
N ALA A 53 13.48 12.59 14.35
CA ALA A 53 12.65 13.26 13.36
C ALA A 53 11.72 12.30 12.58
N TYR A 54 11.98 10.99 12.64
CA TYR A 54 11.20 9.96 11.95
C TYR A 54 10.10 9.41 12.86
N THR A 55 9.31 10.30 13.46
CA THR A 55 8.14 9.91 14.24
C THR A 55 7.06 9.30 13.34
N HIS A 56 6.15 8.54 13.92
CA HIS A 56 5.00 8.00 13.21
C HIS A 56 4.24 9.10 12.45
N ASP A 57 4.00 10.26 13.08
CA ASP A 57 3.25 11.36 12.47
C ASP A 57 4.02 12.05 11.33
N ALA A 58 5.33 12.23 11.49
CA ALA A 58 6.18 12.76 10.42
C ALA A 58 6.22 11.82 9.21
N MET A 59 6.34 10.51 9.45
CA MET A 59 6.27 9.50 8.39
C MET A 59 4.88 9.47 7.75
N ALA A 60 3.79 9.49 8.53
CA ALA A 60 2.42 9.50 8.01
C ALA A 60 2.15 10.74 7.14
N ALA A 61 2.65 11.92 7.55
CA ALA A 61 2.58 13.14 6.75
C ALA A 61 3.36 13.00 5.43
N ALA A 62 4.55 12.41 5.45
CA ALA A 62 5.33 12.13 4.25
C ALA A 62 4.63 11.11 3.32
N MET A 63 4.03 10.06 3.89
CA MET A 63 3.25 9.07 3.14
C MET A 63 2.06 9.73 2.42
N ALA A 64 1.37 10.64 3.10
CA ALA A 64 0.23 11.38 2.56
C ALA A 64 0.65 12.41 1.49
N SER A 65 1.74 13.15 1.73
CA SER A 65 2.20 14.21 0.83
C SER A 65 2.71 13.66 -0.51
N HIS A 66 3.38 12.51 -0.49
CA HIS A 66 3.91 11.86 -1.69
C HIS A 66 2.97 10.83 -2.31
N ARG A 67 1.76 10.65 -1.76
CA ARG A 67 0.78 9.66 -2.23
C ARG A 67 1.30 8.22 -2.25
N TYR A 68 2.18 7.91 -1.30
CA TYR A 68 2.64 6.55 -1.05
C TYR A 68 1.49 5.64 -0.57
N ASP A 69 0.41 6.23 -0.06
CA ASP A 69 -0.85 5.53 0.21
C ASP A 69 -1.47 4.86 -1.01
N LEU A 70 -1.52 5.56 -2.14
CA LEU A 70 -1.93 4.98 -3.40
C LEU A 70 -0.95 3.90 -3.87
N GLN A 71 0.35 4.18 -3.75
CA GLN A 71 1.40 3.27 -4.17
C GLN A 71 1.29 1.92 -3.45
N TYR A 72 1.24 1.91 -2.11
CA TYR A 72 1.19 0.65 -1.38
C TYR A 72 -0.13 -0.10 -1.57
N VAL A 73 -1.27 0.60 -1.72
CA VAL A 73 -2.55 -0.08 -2.01
C VAL A 73 -2.48 -0.83 -3.33
N LEU A 74 -1.89 -0.23 -4.36
CA LEU A 74 -1.71 -0.89 -5.66
C LEU A 74 -0.71 -2.04 -5.59
N TYR A 75 0.36 -1.92 -4.80
CA TYR A 75 1.33 -3.00 -4.61
C TYR A 75 0.72 -4.17 -3.83
N VAL A 76 -0.06 -3.88 -2.79
CA VAL A 76 -0.80 -4.90 -2.04
C VAL A 76 -1.84 -5.59 -2.91
N LEU A 77 -2.55 -4.86 -3.79
CA LEU A 77 -3.46 -5.46 -4.77
C LEU A 77 -2.72 -6.40 -5.72
N ALA A 78 -1.58 -5.98 -6.27
CA ALA A 78 -0.78 -6.81 -7.15
C ALA A 78 -0.30 -8.09 -6.43
N LEU A 79 0.19 -7.96 -5.19
CA LEU A 79 0.59 -9.10 -4.37
C LEU A 79 -0.61 -10.02 -4.06
N HIS A 80 -1.76 -9.45 -3.70
CA HIS A 80 -3.00 -10.19 -3.45
C HIS A 80 -3.38 -11.08 -4.65
N ARG A 81 -3.42 -10.49 -5.85
CA ARG A 81 -3.69 -11.23 -7.10
C ARG A 81 -2.66 -12.31 -7.35
N GLN A 82 -1.37 -12.00 -7.16
CA GLN A 82 -0.29 -12.96 -7.37
C GLN A 82 -0.38 -14.16 -6.41
N LEU A 83 -0.66 -13.92 -5.12
CA LEU A 83 -0.80 -14.97 -4.13
C LEU A 83 -2.04 -15.83 -4.39
N ARG A 84 -3.18 -15.22 -4.74
CA ARG A 84 -4.40 -15.94 -5.10
C ARG A 84 -4.18 -16.91 -6.28
N LEU A 85 -3.30 -16.58 -7.22
CA LEU A 85 -2.96 -17.43 -8.36
C LEU A 85 -1.95 -18.54 -8.04
N ARG A 86 -1.13 -18.37 -6.99
CA ARG A 86 0.05 -19.23 -6.73
C ARG A 86 -0.08 -20.09 -5.49
N LEU A 87 -0.83 -19.64 -4.49
CA LEU A 87 -0.97 -20.30 -3.21
C LEU A 87 -2.34 -21.00 -3.16
N ALA A 88 -2.31 -22.33 -2.98
CA ALA A 88 -3.52 -23.09 -2.69
C ALA A 88 -4.11 -22.62 -1.36
N GLU A 89 -5.45 -22.52 -1.30
CA GLU A 89 -6.16 -22.07 -0.09
C GLU A 89 -5.73 -20.68 0.41
N TYR A 90 -5.34 -19.79 -0.52
CA TYR A 90 -5.03 -18.40 -0.19
C TYR A 90 -6.19 -17.72 0.52
N ASP A 91 -5.83 -17.00 1.58
CA ASP A 91 -6.71 -16.17 2.40
C ASP A 91 -5.98 -14.89 2.74
N TYR A 92 -6.65 -13.75 2.54
CA TYR A 92 -6.07 -12.43 2.74
C TYR A 92 -5.63 -12.21 4.19
N ASP A 93 -6.46 -12.64 5.14
CA ASP A 93 -6.25 -12.33 6.55
C ASP A 93 -5.16 -13.17 7.22
N ARG A 94 -4.99 -14.39 6.69
CA ARG A 94 -3.92 -15.30 7.08
C ARG A 94 -2.60 -15.00 6.40
N HIS A 95 -2.60 -14.77 5.09
CA HIS A 95 -1.37 -14.79 4.30
C HIS A 95 -0.84 -13.41 3.92
N LEU A 96 -1.65 -12.34 3.97
CA LEU A 96 -1.15 -11.00 3.68
C LEU A 96 -0.67 -10.30 4.96
N GLY A 97 0.55 -9.78 4.91
CA GLY A 97 1.19 -9.03 5.99
C GLY A 97 1.09 -7.51 5.84
N GLY A 98 1.00 -7.01 4.61
CA GLY A 98 0.87 -5.58 4.30
C GLY A 98 2.09 -5.01 3.58
N ALA A 99 2.33 -3.72 3.77
CA ALA A 99 3.38 -2.94 3.13
C ALA A 99 4.27 -2.25 4.16
N LEU A 100 5.58 -2.39 4.00
CA LEU A 100 6.61 -1.73 4.79
C LEU A 100 7.29 -0.65 3.96
N TYR A 101 7.32 0.56 4.48
CA TYR A 101 8.07 1.67 3.91
C TYR A 101 9.24 1.96 4.83
N LEU A 102 10.44 1.72 4.31
CA LEU A 102 11.69 1.78 5.06
C LEU A 102 12.40 3.10 4.76
N PHE A 103 12.29 4.06 5.67
CA PHE A 103 13.00 5.33 5.62
C PHE A 103 14.47 5.11 5.98
N LEU A 104 15.31 4.99 4.96
CA LEU A 104 16.72 4.59 5.07
C LEU A 104 17.59 5.48 5.94
N ARG A 105 17.15 6.73 6.17
CA ARG A 105 17.88 7.72 6.97
C ARG A 105 17.70 7.56 8.48
N ALA A 106 16.76 6.72 8.91
CA ALA A 106 16.54 6.38 10.30
C ALA A 106 16.32 4.87 10.45
N PRO A 107 17.36 4.03 10.36
CA PRO A 107 17.20 2.57 10.31
C PRO A 107 16.55 1.95 11.57
N ALA A 108 16.61 2.62 12.72
CA ALA A 108 15.99 2.12 13.96
C ALA A 108 14.50 2.50 14.10
N HIS A 109 14.07 3.62 13.52
CA HIS A 109 12.73 4.20 13.75
C HIS A 109 11.93 4.46 12.47
N GLY A 110 12.58 4.41 11.32
CA GLY A 110 12.04 4.72 9.99
C GLY A 110 11.26 3.58 9.36
N VAL A 111 10.50 2.80 10.14
CA VAL A 111 9.65 1.74 9.59
C VAL A 111 8.20 2.17 9.68
N TYR A 112 7.58 2.36 8.53
CA TYR A 112 6.15 2.61 8.41
C TYR A 112 5.44 1.37 7.86
N LEU A 113 4.60 0.74 8.68
CA LEU A 113 3.81 -0.44 8.31
C LEU A 113 2.36 -0.03 8.04
N ALA A 114 1.85 -0.37 6.87
CA ALA A 114 0.43 -0.26 6.53
C ALA A 114 -0.11 -1.59 6.06
N ARG A 115 -1.28 -1.98 6.58
CA ARG A 115 -2.05 -3.11 6.07
C ARG A 115 -3.44 -2.62 5.68
N PRO A 116 -3.68 -2.40 4.38
CA PRO A 116 -4.99 -2.01 3.90
C PRO A 116 -6.06 -3.03 4.36
N PRO A 117 -7.31 -2.59 4.62
CA PRO A 117 -8.40 -3.52 4.87
C PRO A 117 -8.64 -4.43 3.66
N ARG A 118 -9.04 -5.68 3.93
CA ARG A 118 -9.37 -6.68 2.90
C ARG A 118 -10.41 -6.13 1.93
N GLU A 119 -11.45 -5.51 2.46
CA GLU A 119 -12.59 -4.99 1.70
C GLU A 119 -12.15 -3.93 0.70
N LEU A 120 -11.16 -3.09 1.07
CA LEU A 120 -10.61 -2.10 0.14
C LEU A 120 -9.91 -2.76 -1.04
N ILE A 121 -9.14 -3.83 -0.79
CA ILE A 121 -8.40 -4.54 -1.84
C ILE A 121 -9.35 -5.31 -2.75
N GLU A 122 -10.35 -5.99 -2.19
CA GLU A 122 -11.35 -6.74 -2.98
C GLU A 122 -12.24 -5.80 -3.81
N GLN A 123 -12.66 -4.66 -3.27
CA GLN A 123 -13.40 -3.65 -4.05
C GLN A 123 -12.55 -3.08 -5.20
N LEU A 124 -11.27 -2.82 -4.94
CA LEU A 124 -10.37 -2.34 -5.99
C LEU A 124 -10.10 -3.43 -7.03
N ASP A 125 -9.99 -4.70 -6.61
CA ASP A 125 -9.86 -5.84 -7.51
C ASP A 125 -11.03 -5.92 -8.50
N ALA A 126 -12.27 -5.88 -7.99
CA ALA A 126 -13.49 -5.89 -8.78
C ALA A 126 -13.58 -4.70 -9.75
N LEU A 127 -13.20 -3.49 -9.31
CA LEU A 127 -13.13 -2.30 -10.18
C LEU A 127 -12.17 -2.50 -11.36
N PHE A 128 -11.01 -3.10 -11.12
CA PHE A 128 -10.03 -3.39 -12.17
C PHE A 128 -10.46 -4.53 -13.12
N MET A 129 -11.39 -5.39 -12.69
CA MET A 129 -11.97 -6.45 -13.52
C MET A 129 -13.18 -5.97 -14.34
N GLY A 130 -13.70 -4.77 -14.08
CA GLY A 130 -14.91 -4.23 -14.71
C GLY A 130 -16.22 -4.74 -14.09
N GLU A 131 -16.16 -5.45 -12.96
CA GLU A 131 -17.31 -6.08 -12.31
C GLU A 131 -18.18 -5.09 -11.50
N ALA A 132 -17.75 -3.84 -11.37
CA ALA A 132 -18.46 -2.82 -10.59
C ALA A 132 -19.64 -2.17 -11.33
N GLU A 133 -19.69 -2.23 -12.66
CA GLU A 133 -20.80 -1.65 -13.44
C GLU A 133 -22.07 -2.53 -13.42
N GLU A 134 -21.96 -3.85 -13.26
CA GLU A 134 -23.11 -4.75 -13.23
C GLU A 134 -23.93 -4.68 -11.93
N ALA A 135 -23.34 -4.21 -10.82
CA ALA A 135 -24.03 -4.10 -9.54
C ALA A 135 -24.91 -2.83 -9.40
N MET A 136 -24.86 -1.92 -10.38
CA MET A 136 -25.63 -0.67 -10.42
C MET A 136 -26.60 -0.57 -11.62
N ALA A 137 -26.74 -1.62 -12.42
CA ALA A 137 -27.71 -1.73 -13.52
C ALA A 137 -28.91 -2.61 -13.11
#